data_AF-A0A354FE17-F1
#
_entry.id   AF-A0A354FE17-F1
#
_cell.length_a   1.000
_cell.length_b   1.000
_cell.length_c   1.000
_cell.angle_alpha   90.00
_cell.angle_beta   90.00
_cell.angle_gamma   90.00
#
_symmetry.space_group_name_H-M   'P 1'
#
loop_
_entity.id
_entity.type
_entity.pdbx_description
1 polymer ?
#
loop_
_entity_poly.entity_id
_entity_poly.type
_entity_poly.pdbx_seq_one_letter_code
_entity_poly.pdbx_strand_id
1 'polypeptide(L)' 'SLMSTPMLGMEKVINMLKEEGLREKISVIVGGAPVSPEFAQRIKADGYAKDIAEALVLMDRLEKNSSPKH' A
#
# COMPACT_ATOMS: atom_id res chain seq x y z
N SER A 1 -14.52 -11.99 9.95
CA SER A 1 -13.23 -12.37 9.35
C SER A 1 -12.11 -12.17 10.35
N LEU A 2 -11.24 -13.17 10.54
CA LEU A 2 -10.06 -13.08 11.40
C LEU A 2 -8.92 -12.45 10.60
N MET A 3 -8.36 -11.32 11.07
CA MET A 3 -7.12 -10.78 10.49
C MET A 3 -5.92 -11.50 11.11
N SER A 4 -4.89 -11.76 10.29
CA SER A 4 -3.63 -12.33 10.78
C SER A 4 -2.69 -11.26 11.32
N THR A 5 -1.72 -11.64 12.16
CA THR A 5 -0.72 -10.71 12.72
C THR A 5 0.02 -9.89 11.65
N PRO A 6 0.46 -10.47 10.50
CA PRO A 6 1.06 -9.68 9.43
C PRO A 6 0.11 -8.60 8.88
N MET A 7 -1.17 -8.92 8.71
CA MET A 7 -2.17 -7.97 8.20
C MET A 7 -2.40 -6.81 9.18
N LEU A 8 -2.46 -7.09 10.49
CA LEU A 8 -2.53 -6.04 11.51
C LEU A 8 -1.28 -5.13 11.48
N GLY A 9 -0.11 -5.71 11.23
CA GLY A 9 1.14 -4.97 11.07
C GLY A 9 1.12 -4.00 9.87
N MET A 10 0.53 -4.40 8.74
CA MET A 10 0.41 -3.54 7.55
C MET A 10 -0.40 -2.28 7.86
N GLU A 11 -1.54 -2.42 8.53
CA GLU A 11 -2.37 -1.27 8.96
C GLU A 11 -1.60 -0.34 9.91
N LYS A 12 -0.88 -0.93 10.87
CA LYS A 12 -0.06 -0.17 11.82
C LYS A 12 0.99 0.69 11.12
N VAL A 13 1.68 0.16 10.11
CA VAL A 13 2.69 0.91 9.34
C VAL A 13 2.06 2.12 8.64
N ILE A 14 0.90 1.96 8.01
CA ILE A 14 0.20 3.08 7.34
C ILE A 14 -0.19 4.15 8.36
N ASN A 15 -0.67 3.76 9.54
CA ASN A 15 -1.00 4.71 10.60
C ASN A 15 0.24 5.47 11.10
N MET A 16 1.37 4.78 11.29
CA MET A 16 2.64 5.41 11.66
C MET A 16 3.10 6.42 10.60
N LEU A 17 3.00 6.09 9.31
CA LEU A 17 3.33 7.03 8.23
C LEU A 17 2.46 8.29 8.29
N LYS A 18 1.19 8.15 8.68
CA LYS A 18 0.28 9.29 8.88
C LYS A 18 0.68 10.13 10.09
N GLU A 19 0.99 9.49 11.21
CA GLU A 19 1.42 10.15 12.45
C GLU A 19 2.70 10.96 12.25
N GLU A 20 3.65 10.43 11.48
CA GLU A 20 4.91 11.09 11.13
C GLU A 20 4.78 12.13 10.00
N GLY A 21 3.58 12.36 9.46
CA GLY A 21 3.36 13.29 8.34
C GLY A 21 4.02 12.85 7.02
N LEU A 22 4.31 11.56 6.88
CA LEU A 22 4.95 10.96 5.71
C LEU A 22 3.95 10.28 4.75
N ARG A 23 2.68 10.14 5.14
CA ARG A 23 1.68 9.38 4.36
C ARG A 23 1.54 9.82 2.91
N GLU A 24 1.62 11.13 2.65
CA GLU A 24 1.52 11.70 1.29
C GLU A 24 2.85 11.65 0.51
N LYS A 25 3.95 11.31 1.19
CA LYS A 25 5.30 11.25 0.61
C LYS A 25 5.74 9.83 0.28
N ILE A 26 5.11 8.83 0.88
CA ILE A 26 5.48 7.42 0.76
C ILE A 26 4.27 6.65 0.26
N SER A 27 4.40 6.08 -0.93
CA SER A 27 3.41 5.14 -1.46
C SER A 27 3.56 3.76 -0.82
N VAL A 28 2.44 3.17 -0.41
CA VAL A 28 2.36 1.85 0.23
C VAL A 28 1.60 0.89 -0.67
N ILE A 29 2.28 -0.15 -1.14
CA ILE A 29 1.68 -1.27 -1.87
C ILE A 29 1.70 -2.50 -0.96
N VAL A 30 0.57 -3.19 -0.83
CA VAL A 30 0.46 -4.42 -0.02
C VAL A 30 0.08 -5.63 -0.90
N GLY A 31 0.41 -6.83 -0.44
CA GLY A 31 0.19 -8.04 -1.23
C GLY A 31 0.51 -9.33 -0.46
N GLY A 32 0.55 -10.43 -1.20
CA GLY A 32 0.79 -11.78 -0.67
C GLY A 32 -0.49 -12.61 -0.50
N ALA A 33 -0.31 -13.92 -0.34
CA ALA A 33 -1.41 -14.91 -0.34
C ALA A 33 -2.60 -14.60 0.60
N PRO A 34 -2.42 -14.06 1.83
CA PRO A 34 -3.55 -13.77 2.71
C PRO A 34 -4.18 -12.38 2.49
N VAL A 35 -3.66 -11.57 1.57
CA VAL A 35 -4.10 -10.19 1.35
C VAL A 35 -5.06 -10.13 0.16
N SER A 36 -6.21 -9.47 0.37
CA SER A 36 -7.18 -9.21 -0.69
C SER A 36 -7.19 -7.73 -1.09
N PRO A 37 -7.68 -7.38 -2.29
CA PRO A 37 -7.86 -5.99 -2.70
C PRO A 37 -8.73 -5.18 -1.74
N GLU A 38 -9.78 -5.79 -1.17
CA GLU A 38 -10.68 -5.15 -0.22
C GLU A 38 -9.96 -4.83 1.10
N PHE A 39 -9.06 -5.71 1.54
CA PHE A 39 -8.22 -5.44 2.70
C PHE A 39 -7.31 -4.23 2.46
N ALA A 40 -6.62 -4.19 1.32
CA ALA A 40 -5.74 -3.09 0.95
C ALA A 40 -6.48 -1.75 0.94
N GLN A 41 -7.68 -1.71 0.36
CA GLN A 41 -8.53 -0.52 0.37
C GLN A 41 -8.96 -0.13 1.78
N ARG A 42 -9.36 -1.11 2.62
CA ARG A 42 -9.79 -0.87 4.00
C ARG A 42 -8.69 -0.19 4.82
N ILE A 43 -7.45 -0.64 4.70
CA ILE A 43 -6.30 -0.06 5.42
C ILE A 43 -5.73 1.18 4.73
N LYS A 44 -6.32 1.61 3.60
CA LYS A 44 -5.90 2.75 2.79
C LYS A 44 -4.47 2.63 2.26
N ALA A 45 -4.10 1.45 1.79
CA ALA A 45 -2.91 1.29 0.95
C ALA A 45 -3.12 1.96 -0.42
N ASP A 46 -2.04 2.41 -1.05
CA ASP A 46 -2.07 3.05 -2.38
C ASP A 46 -2.18 2.02 -3.52
N GLY A 47 -1.84 0.76 -3.22
CA GLY A 47 -1.95 -0.34 -4.17
C GLY A 47 -2.08 -1.70 -3.51
N TYR A 48 -2.69 -2.61 -4.26
CA TYR A 48 -2.67 -4.05 -3.99
C TYR A 48 -1.99 -4.75 -5.16
N ALA A 49 -1.05 -5.65 -4.89
CA ALA A 49 -0.46 -6.52 -5.89
C ALA A 49 -0.53 -7.98 -5.45
N LYS A 50 -0.96 -8.87 -6.36
CA LYS A 50 -0.97 -10.31 -6.11
C LYS A 50 0.40 -10.96 -6.29
N ASP A 51 1.26 -10.33 -7.09
CA ASP A 51 2.60 -10.78 -7.43
C ASP A 51 3.56 -9.61 -7.70
N ILE A 52 4.84 -9.92 -7.92
CA ILE A 52 5.88 -8.91 -8.14
C ILE A 52 5.69 -8.16 -9.47
N ALA A 53 5.22 -8.83 -10.52
CA ALA A 53 5.05 -8.19 -11.82
C ALA A 53 3.98 -7.10 -11.75
N GLU A 54 2.85 -7.37 -11.08
CA GLU A 54 1.81 -6.38 -10.82
C GLU A 54 2.33 -5.25 -9.92
N ALA A 55 3.11 -5.56 -8.88
CA ALA A 55 3.69 -4.54 -8.01
C ALA A 55 4.59 -3.54 -8.77
N LEU A 56 5.43 -4.02 -9.69
CA LEU A 56 6.29 -3.16 -10.51
C LEU A 56 5.47 -2.21 -11.41
N VAL A 57 4.37 -2.71 -12.00
CA VAL A 57 3.46 -1.89 -12.82
C VAL A 57 2.77 -0.82 -11.96
N LEU A 58 2.38 -1.16 -10.73
CA LEU A 58 1.78 -0.19 -9.81
C LEU A 58 2.77 0.87 -9.37
N MET A 59 4.02 0.51 -9.10
CA MET A 59 5.08 1.46 -8.72
C MET A 59 5.28 2.51 -9.81
N ASP A 60 5.47 2.10 -11.06
CA ASP A 60 5.62 3.01 -12.21
C ASP A 60 4.41 3.95 -12.36
N ARG A 61 3.19 3.44 -12.14
CA ARG A 61 1.97 4.25 -12.20
C ARG A 61 1.90 5.28 -11.06
N LEU A 62 2.32 4.92 -9.85
CA LEU A 62 2.28 5.80 -8.69
C LEU A 62 3.35 6.89 -8.78
N GLU A 63 4.58 6.55 -9.21
CA GLU A 63 5.66 7.53 -9.42
C GLU A 63 5.27 8.61 -10.43
N LYS A 64 4.59 8.24 -11.52
CA LYS A 64 4.11 9.17 -12.54
C LYS A 64 3.07 10.16 -12.04
N ASN A 65 2.35 9.83 -10.96
CA ASN A 65 1.34 10.71 -10.37
C ASN A 65 1.92 11.66 -9.31
N SER A 66 3.08 11.32 -8.74
CA SER A 66 3.75 12.11 -7.69
C SER A 66 4.68 13.20 -8.23
N SER A 67 5.05 13.14 -9.51
CA SER A 67 5.89 14.17 -10.14
C SER A 67 5.01 15.20 -10.86
N PRO A 68 5.08 16.50 -10.51
CA PRO A 68 4.59 17.53 -11.42
C PRO A 68 5.45 17.44 -12.68
N LYS A 69 4.83 17.04 -13.81
CA LYS A 69 5.44 17.19 -15.12
C LYS A 69 5.85 18.66 -15.24
N HIS A 70 7.16 18.91 -15.34
CA HIS A 70 7.66 20.19 -15.84
C HIS A 70 7.18 20.38 -17.27
#